data_AF-A0A812P4K4-F1
#
_entry.id   AF-A0A812P4K4-F1
#
_cell.length_a   1.000
_cell.length_b   1.000
_cell.length_c   1.000
_cell.angle_alpha   90.00
_cell.angle_beta   90.00
_cell.angle_gamma   90.00
#
_symmetry.space_group_name_H-M   'P 1'
#
loop_
_entity.id
_entity.type
_entity.pdbx_description
1 polymer ?
#
loop_
_entity_poly.entity_id
_entity_poly.type
_entity_poly.pdbx_seq_one_letter_code
_entity_poly.pdbx_strand_id
1 'polypeptide(L)'
;MLNTRKKLVKDKGATPTELDQEVAKALFDIEVSPSCDIKADLKDVYISGAKDVEVKHGVAMVVHFPFRVWKTVKKIQGRLIRELEKKFTRKHVVLVANRTILDKNFRRKGLKVRPRSRTLTAVHESILDDLVGPTEIVGKRTRISVDGSKLLKVILDPKDKDKENIESKLPAFAAVYKKLTNKEAQFMRQYNFVMAHEDHNRHKSSNVMASSMLNTRKKLVKDKGATPTELDQEVAKALFDIEVSPSCDIKADLKDVYISGAKDVEVKHGVAMVVHFPFRVWKTVKKIQGRLIRELEKKFTRKHVVLVANRTILDKNFRRKGLKVRPRSRTLTAVHESILDDLVGPTEIVGKRTRISVDGSKLLKVILDPKDKDKENIESKLPAFAAVYKKLTNKEDKGATPTELDQEVAKALFDIEVSPSCDIKADLKDVYISGAKDVEVKHGVAMVVHFPFRVWKTVKKIQGRLIRELEKKFTRKHVVLVANRTILDKNFRRKGLKVRPRSRTLTAVHESILDDLVGPTEIVGKRTRISVDGSKLLKVILDPKDKDKENIESKLPAFAAVYKKLTNKEAQFMFPTA
;
A
#
# COMPACT_ATOMS: atom_id res chain seq x y z
N MET A 1 40.16 52.76 -13.87
CA MET A 1 40.17 51.30 -14.08
C MET A 1 38.77 50.76 -13.88
N LEU A 2 38.14 50.24 -14.95
CA LEU A 2 36.72 49.86 -14.98
C LEU A 2 36.35 48.83 -13.90
N ASN A 3 35.23 49.06 -13.22
CA ASN A 3 34.63 48.24 -12.14
C ASN A 3 34.22 46.81 -12.59
N THR A 4 34.59 46.36 -13.80
CA THR A 4 34.21 45.08 -14.41
C THR A 4 34.70 43.87 -13.62
N ARG A 5 35.80 44.01 -12.86
CA ARG A 5 36.29 42.98 -11.93
C ARG A 5 35.32 42.65 -10.80
N LYS A 6 34.37 43.54 -10.46
CA LYS A 6 33.37 43.27 -9.40
C LYS A 6 32.37 42.18 -9.80
N LYS A 7 32.18 41.95 -11.11
CA LYS A 7 31.25 40.93 -11.63
C LYS A 7 31.88 39.57 -11.89
N LEU A 8 33.19 39.42 -11.66
CA LEU A 8 33.91 38.17 -11.90
C LEU A 8 34.64 37.73 -10.63
N VAL A 9 34.30 36.53 -10.13
CA VAL A 9 34.94 35.92 -8.95
C VAL A 9 35.33 34.49 -9.28
N LYS A 10 36.63 34.25 -9.50
CA LYS A 10 37.18 32.91 -9.70
C LYS A 10 37.50 32.22 -8.39
N ASP A 11 37.36 30.90 -8.38
CA ASP A 11 37.82 30.07 -7.26
C ASP A 11 39.37 30.00 -7.26
N LYS A 12 39.98 30.29 -6.11
CA LYS A 12 41.41 30.07 -5.78
C LYS A 12 42.44 30.62 -6.77
N GLY A 13 42.34 31.90 -7.15
CA GLY A 13 43.44 32.61 -7.82
C GLY A 13 43.69 32.24 -9.28
N ALA A 14 42.79 31.51 -9.94
CA ALA A 14 42.87 31.24 -11.37
C ALA A 14 42.77 32.56 -12.19
N THR A 15 43.55 32.66 -13.26
CA THR A 15 43.54 33.83 -14.16
C THR A 15 42.24 33.87 -14.97
N PRO A 16 41.61 35.05 -15.15
CA PRO A 16 40.39 35.20 -15.94
C PRO A 16 40.67 35.00 -17.43
N THR A 17 39.86 34.20 -18.13
CA THR A 17 39.98 34.06 -19.59
C THR A 17 39.37 35.28 -20.28
N GLU A 18 39.69 35.50 -21.56
CA GLU A 18 39.15 36.60 -22.35
C GLU A 18 37.62 36.58 -22.38
N LEU A 19 37.02 35.40 -22.62
CA LEU A 19 35.57 35.21 -22.56
C LEU A 19 34.97 35.56 -21.19
N ASP A 20 35.64 35.25 -20.08
CA ASP A 20 35.16 35.62 -18.75
C ASP A 20 35.09 37.15 -18.58
N GLN A 21 36.08 37.85 -19.12
CA GLN A 21 36.13 39.32 -19.06
C GLN A 21 35.08 39.96 -19.97
N GLU A 22 34.82 39.39 -21.14
CA GLU A 22 33.75 39.83 -22.05
C GLU A 22 32.36 39.68 -21.41
N VAL A 23 32.07 38.52 -20.82
CA VAL A 23 30.77 38.30 -20.15
C VAL A 23 30.63 39.19 -18.92
N ALA A 24 31.71 39.39 -18.15
CA ALA A 24 31.69 40.29 -17.01
C ALA A 24 31.47 41.76 -17.42
N LYS A 25 32.07 42.21 -18.53
CA LYS A 25 31.80 43.53 -19.13
C LYS A 25 30.33 43.64 -19.56
N ALA A 26 29.80 42.65 -20.27
CA ALA A 26 28.41 42.63 -20.71
C ALA A 26 27.42 42.71 -19.54
N LEU A 27 27.68 42.00 -18.44
CA LEU A 27 26.85 42.06 -17.23
C LEU A 27 26.91 43.43 -16.53
N PHE A 28 28.09 44.07 -16.50
CA PHE A 28 28.23 45.41 -15.97
C PHE A 28 27.48 46.44 -16.81
N ASP A 29 27.56 46.33 -18.14
CA ASP A 29 26.82 47.24 -19.03
C ASP A 29 25.30 47.11 -18.85
N ILE A 30 24.78 45.89 -18.62
CA ILE A 30 23.35 45.64 -18.36
C ILE A 30 22.92 46.25 -17.01
N GLU A 31 23.81 46.25 -16.01
CA GLU A 31 23.55 46.91 -14.73
C GLU A 31 23.49 48.44 -14.87
N VAL A 32 24.36 49.02 -15.69
CA VAL A 32 24.45 50.49 -15.84
C VAL A 32 23.39 51.02 -16.83
N SER A 33 22.94 50.22 -17.80
CA SER A 33 22.04 50.66 -18.87
C SER A 33 20.70 51.19 -18.35
N PRO A 34 20.31 52.45 -18.62
CA PRO A 34 19.11 53.14 -18.08
C PRO A 34 17.81 52.33 -18.15
N SER A 35 17.61 51.59 -19.23
CA SER A 35 16.38 50.89 -19.62
C SER A 35 16.19 49.50 -19.02
N CYS A 36 17.13 48.99 -18.22
CA CYS A 36 17.00 47.64 -17.65
C CYS A 36 16.24 47.63 -16.32
N ASP A 37 15.15 46.85 -16.27
CA ASP A 37 14.35 46.64 -15.04
C ASP A 37 15.00 45.68 -14.02
N ILE A 38 16.19 45.13 -14.34
CA ILE A 38 16.86 44.06 -13.58
C ILE A 38 18.02 44.60 -12.72
N LYS A 39 18.25 45.92 -12.70
CA LYS A 39 19.42 46.52 -12.05
C LYS A 39 19.56 46.18 -10.57
N ALA A 40 18.46 46.29 -9.83
CA ALA A 40 18.45 46.04 -8.39
C ALA A 40 18.84 44.58 -8.07
N ASP A 41 18.34 43.63 -8.87
CA ASP A 41 18.64 42.21 -8.71
C ASP A 41 20.04 41.84 -9.25
N LEU A 42 20.61 42.59 -10.20
CA LEU A 42 21.94 42.34 -10.78
C LEU A 42 23.11 42.86 -9.94
N LYS A 43 22.89 43.84 -9.05
CA LYS A 43 23.95 44.45 -8.21
C LYS A 43 24.80 43.41 -7.47
N ASP A 44 24.13 42.42 -6.87
CA ASP A 44 24.76 41.36 -6.06
C ASP A 44 25.14 40.11 -6.87
N VAL A 45 24.88 40.11 -8.18
CA VAL A 45 25.18 38.97 -9.06
C VAL A 45 26.58 39.10 -9.63
N TYR A 46 27.33 38.02 -9.58
CA TYR A 46 28.65 37.89 -10.18
C TYR A 46 28.83 36.47 -10.75
N ILE A 47 29.71 36.32 -11.75
CA ILE A 47 29.98 35.06 -12.43
C ILE A 47 31.29 34.43 -11.92
N SER A 48 31.36 33.11 -11.99
CA SER A 48 32.59 32.35 -11.75
C SER A 48 33.40 32.12 -13.02
N GLY A 49 32.74 32.13 -14.18
CA GLY A 49 33.37 32.02 -15.49
C GLY A 49 32.35 31.69 -16.57
N ALA A 50 32.80 31.64 -17.81
CA ALA A 50 32.03 31.28 -18.99
C ALA A 50 32.79 30.26 -19.84
N LYS A 51 32.06 29.40 -20.54
CA LYS A 51 32.63 28.40 -21.45
C LYS A 51 31.79 28.30 -22.71
N ASP A 52 32.45 28.35 -23.85
CA ASP A 52 31.81 28.07 -25.13
C ASP A 52 31.77 26.55 -25.37
N VAL A 53 30.62 26.08 -25.84
CA VAL A 53 30.35 24.69 -26.21
C VAL A 53 29.86 24.66 -27.65
N GLU A 54 30.56 23.91 -28.48
CA GLU A 54 30.19 23.70 -29.88
C GLU A 54 28.92 22.84 -29.99
N VAL A 55 27.98 23.29 -30.81
CA VAL A 55 26.71 22.61 -31.10
C VAL A 55 26.63 22.41 -32.61
N LYS A 56 25.86 21.42 -33.07
CA LYS A 56 25.69 21.12 -34.51
C LYS A 56 25.23 22.33 -35.34
N HIS A 57 24.49 23.27 -34.73
CA HIS A 57 24.01 24.49 -35.37
C HIS A 57 24.31 25.70 -34.46
N GLY A 58 25.57 26.12 -34.41
CA GLY A 58 26.02 27.31 -33.67
C GLY A 58 26.80 27.00 -32.39
N VAL A 59 27.03 28.04 -31.58
CA VAL A 59 27.81 27.95 -30.34
C VAL A 59 26.91 28.25 -29.14
N ALA A 60 26.97 27.41 -28.11
CA ALA A 60 26.29 27.65 -26.85
C ALA A 60 27.27 28.18 -25.80
N MET A 61 27.01 29.36 -25.25
CA MET A 61 27.80 29.95 -24.17
C MET A 61 27.20 29.55 -22.82
N VAL A 62 27.99 28.83 -22.02
CA VAL A 62 27.62 28.39 -20.68
C VAL A 62 28.21 29.35 -19.65
N VAL A 63 27.36 30.11 -18.97
CA VAL A 63 27.77 31.05 -17.93
C VAL A 63 27.59 30.41 -16.55
N HIS A 64 28.69 30.28 -15.82
CA HIS A 64 28.75 29.68 -14.51
C HIS A 64 28.55 30.71 -13.41
N PHE A 65 27.54 30.50 -12.57
CA PHE A 65 27.27 31.34 -11.40
C PHE A 65 27.62 30.60 -10.10
N PRO A 66 28.17 31.29 -9.09
CA PRO A 66 28.26 30.76 -7.74
C PRO A 66 26.87 30.39 -7.21
N PHE A 67 26.76 29.25 -6.51
CA PHE A 67 25.47 28.77 -6.00
C PHE A 67 24.76 29.74 -5.04
N ARG A 68 25.52 30.62 -4.35
CA ARG A 68 24.96 31.61 -3.41
C ARG A 68 24.06 32.63 -4.11
N VAL A 69 24.42 33.08 -5.31
CA VAL A 69 23.67 34.07 -6.09
C VAL A 69 22.60 33.44 -6.99
N TRP A 70 22.60 32.10 -7.11
CA TRP A 70 21.73 31.39 -8.05
C TRP A 70 20.23 31.62 -7.81
N LYS A 71 19.81 31.83 -6.55
CA LYS A 71 18.39 32.12 -6.25
C LYS A 71 17.93 33.43 -6.89
N THR A 72 18.78 34.46 -6.84
CA THR A 72 18.53 35.76 -7.48
C THR A 72 18.55 35.61 -8.99
N VAL A 73 19.56 34.92 -9.54
CA VAL A 73 19.68 34.65 -10.99
C VAL A 73 18.46 33.90 -11.52
N LYS A 74 17.95 32.90 -10.79
CA LYS A 74 16.77 32.13 -11.20
C LYS A 74 15.50 32.98 -11.32
N LYS A 75 15.34 33.98 -10.44
CA LYS A 75 14.20 34.93 -10.49
C LYS A 75 14.22 35.77 -11.77
N ILE A 76 15.42 36.16 -12.22
CA ILE A 76 15.63 37.04 -13.39
C ILE A 76 16.04 36.27 -14.66
N GLN A 77 16.08 34.94 -14.61
CA GLN A 77 16.74 34.08 -15.59
C GLN A 77 16.30 34.34 -17.04
N GLY A 78 14.99 34.36 -17.30
CA GLY A 78 14.47 34.59 -18.65
C GLY A 78 14.86 35.97 -19.20
N ARG A 79 14.76 37.01 -18.38
CA ARG A 79 15.10 38.39 -18.78
C ARG A 79 16.60 38.56 -19.00
N LEU A 80 17.42 37.95 -18.14
CA LEU A 80 18.88 38.00 -18.26
C LEU A 80 19.38 37.27 -19.51
N ILE A 81 18.77 36.14 -19.88
CA ILE A 81 19.09 35.43 -21.13
C ILE A 81 18.80 36.32 -22.34
N ARG A 82 17.67 37.04 -22.37
CA ARG A 82 17.33 37.98 -23.46
C ARG A 82 18.40 39.05 -23.66
N GLU A 83 18.80 39.72 -22.58
CA GLU A 83 19.78 40.81 -22.65
C GLU A 83 21.18 40.32 -23.03
N LEU A 84 21.58 39.13 -22.55
CA LEU A 84 22.84 38.52 -22.95
C LEU A 84 22.82 38.05 -24.41
N GLU A 85 21.71 37.50 -24.92
CA GLU A 85 21.60 37.09 -26.32
C GLU A 85 21.55 38.28 -27.30
N LYS A 86 21.05 39.45 -26.87
CA LYS A 86 21.17 40.70 -27.64
C LYS A 86 22.62 41.14 -27.80
N LYS A 87 23.44 41.04 -26.74
CA LYS A 87 24.86 41.42 -26.77
C LYS A 87 25.74 40.38 -27.46
N PHE A 88 25.43 39.10 -27.30
CA PHE A 88 26.15 37.98 -27.90
C PHE A 88 25.32 37.35 -29.03
N THR A 89 25.20 38.10 -30.13
CA THR A 89 24.46 37.62 -31.31
C THR A 89 25.05 36.32 -31.84
N ARG A 90 24.18 35.40 -32.31
CA ARG A 90 24.53 34.05 -32.81
C ARG A 90 25.01 33.03 -31.75
N LYS A 91 25.09 33.39 -30.47
CA LYS A 91 25.38 32.43 -29.38
C LYS A 91 24.12 32.16 -28.55
N HIS A 92 23.83 30.89 -28.27
CA HIS A 92 22.79 30.52 -27.32
C HIS A 92 23.33 30.60 -25.90
N VAL A 93 22.73 31.44 -25.05
CA VAL A 93 23.24 31.63 -23.68
C VAL A 93 22.50 30.71 -22.72
N VAL A 94 23.27 29.95 -21.94
CA VAL A 94 22.74 29.03 -20.93
C VAL A 94 23.40 29.32 -19.58
N LEU A 95 22.59 29.48 -18.54
CA LEU A 95 23.07 29.81 -17.20
C LEU A 95 23.10 28.55 -16.32
N VAL A 96 24.20 28.31 -15.61
CA VAL A 96 24.35 27.12 -14.76
C VAL A 96 24.96 27.49 -13.41
N ALA A 97 24.43 26.93 -12.32
CA ALA A 97 25.03 27.11 -11.01
C ALA A 97 26.19 26.13 -10.75
N ASN A 98 27.26 26.62 -10.13
CA ASN A 98 28.37 25.81 -9.64
C ASN A 98 27.96 24.99 -8.42
N ARG A 99 27.79 23.68 -8.62
CA ARG A 99 27.41 22.73 -7.56
C ARG A 99 28.56 21.78 -7.24
N THR A 100 28.85 21.63 -5.96
CA THR A 100 29.87 20.69 -5.48
C THR A 100 29.32 19.26 -5.44
N ILE A 101 29.95 18.34 -6.17
CA ILE A 101 29.68 16.91 -6.07
C ILE A 101 30.63 16.32 -5.03
N LEU A 102 30.08 15.66 -4.01
CA LEU A 102 30.87 14.89 -3.05
C LEU A 102 30.92 13.43 -3.47
N ASP A 103 32.05 12.77 -3.28
CA ASP A 103 32.20 11.35 -3.59
C ASP A 103 31.34 10.46 -2.65
N LYS A 104 31.10 9.21 -3.05
CA LYS A 104 30.36 8.21 -2.25
C LYS A 104 31.11 7.87 -0.96
N ASN A 105 32.44 7.91 -0.98
CA ASN A 105 33.29 7.62 0.17
C ASN A 105 33.51 8.84 1.09
N PHE A 106 32.73 9.91 0.93
CA PHE A 106 32.85 11.12 1.74
C PHE A 106 32.66 10.83 3.24
N ARG A 107 33.76 10.95 4.00
CA ARG A 107 33.79 10.87 5.47
C ARG A 107 34.49 12.11 6.01
N ARG A 108 33.75 13.08 6.54
CA ARG A 108 34.29 14.29 7.19
C ARG A 108 33.97 14.25 8.68
N LYS A 109 34.92 14.64 9.54
CA LYS A 109 34.65 14.84 10.98
C LYS A 109 33.41 15.75 11.14
N GLY A 110 32.39 15.27 11.85
CA GLY A 110 31.13 15.98 12.11
C GLY A 110 29.95 15.64 11.19
N LEU A 111 30.14 14.99 10.03
CA LEU A 111 29.04 14.55 9.16
C LEU A 111 29.18 13.05 8.85
N LYS A 112 28.35 12.23 9.52
CA LYS A 112 28.30 10.77 9.29
C LYS A 112 27.69 10.38 7.94
N VAL A 113 26.90 11.27 7.31
CA VAL A 113 26.16 10.99 6.07
C VAL A 113 26.33 12.13 5.08
N ARG A 114 26.65 11.79 3.83
CA ARG A 114 26.75 12.75 2.72
C ARG A 114 25.40 13.46 2.48
N PRO A 115 25.36 14.81 2.43
CA PRO A 115 24.14 15.55 2.09
C PRO A 115 23.60 15.15 0.71
N ARG A 116 22.28 14.95 0.61
CA ARG A 116 21.63 14.52 -0.65
C ARG A 116 21.81 15.54 -1.77
N SER A 117 21.79 16.83 -1.47
CA SER A 117 22.00 17.92 -2.43
C SER A 117 23.36 17.90 -3.11
N ARG A 118 24.34 17.19 -2.54
CA ARG A 118 25.71 17.07 -3.07
C ARG A 118 25.99 15.69 -3.69
N THR A 119 24.94 14.90 -3.96
CA THR A 119 25.08 13.63 -4.67
C THR A 119 25.16 13.88 -6.17
N LEU A 120 25.96 13.07 -6.89
CA LEU A 120 26.05 13.14 -8.35
C LEU A 120 24.67 13.15 -9.04
N THR A 121 23.76 12.27 -8.59
CA THR A 121 22.41 12.19 -9.14
C THR A 121 21.59 13.47 -8.94
N ALA A 122 21.60 14.05 -7.74
CA ALA A 122 20.84 15.26 -7.44
C ALA A 122 21.44 16.48 -8.15
N VAL A 123 22.77 16.56 -8.24
CA VAL A 123 23.45 17.64 -8.97
C VAL A 123 23.13 17.56 -10.47
N HIS A 124 23.15 16.37 -11.08
CA HIS A 124 22.79 16.22 -12.50
C HIS A 124 21.32 16.59 -12.76
N GLU A 125 20.41 16.24 -11.84
CA GLU A 125 18.99 16.66 -11.93
C GLU A 125 18.86 18.18 -11.85
N SER A 126 19.59 18.83 -10.93
CA SER A 126 19.57 20.29 -10.82
C SER A 126 20.23 21.01 -11.99
N ILE A 127 21.25 20.42 -12.62
CA ILE A 127 21.84 20.96 -13.85
C ILE A 127 20.81 20.93 -14.97
N LEU A 128 20.03 19.85 -15.13
CA LEU A 128 18.94 19.81 -16.12
C LEU A 128 17.92 20.93 -15.90
N ASP A 129 17.55 21.17 -14.65
CA ASP A 129 16.58 22.21 -14.32
C ASP A 129 17.14 23.62 -14.58
N ASP A 130 18.45 23.84 -14.40
CA ASP A 130 19.11 25.12 -14.71
C ASP A 130 19.18 25.37 -16.22
N LEU A 131 19.54 24.34 -17.00
CA LEU A 131 19.71 24.46 -18.46
C LEU A 131 18.43 24.89 -19.16
N VAL A 132 17.27 24.41 -18.69
CA VAL A 132 15.98 24.60 -19.37
C VAL A 132 15.20 25.82 -18.83
N GLY A 133 15.68 26.46 -17.76
CA GLY A 133 15.07 27.69 -17.25
C GLY A 133 15.08 28.78 -18.33
N PRO A 134 13.95 29.46 -18.58
CA PRO A 134 12.81 29.70 -17.69
C PRO A 134 11.68 28.65 -17.70
N THR A 135 11.77 27.62 -18.54
CA THR A 135 10.71 26.60 -18.64
C THR A 135 10.89 25.45 -17.65
N GLU A 136 9.78 24.80 -17.31
CA GLU A 136 9.78 23.70 -16.36
C GLU A 136 9.77 22.33 -17.05
N ILE A 137 10.39 21.35 -16.40
CA ILE A 137 10.41 19.97 -16.87
C ILE A 137 9.19 19.24 -16.29
N VAL A 138 8.24 18.87 -17.16
CA VAL A 138 7.02 18.14 -16.80
C VAL A 138 7.30 16.65 -16.54
N GLY A 139 8.26 16.08 -17.27
CA GLY A 139 8.56 14.66 -17.18
C GLY A 139 9.99 14.31 -17.57
N LYS A 140 10.50 13.21 -17.02
CA LYS A 140 11.80 12.63 -17.39
C LYS A 140 11.59 11.12 -17.59
N ARG A 141 12.10 10.57 -18.69
CA ARG A 141 12.01 9.14 -19.02
C ARG A 141 13.38 8.67 -19.50
N THR A 142 13.93 7.61 -18.93
CA THR A 142 15.19 7.03 -19.43
C THR A 142 14.88 5.83 -20.30
N ARG A 143 15.22 5.90 -21.58
CA ARG A 143 15.20 4.73 -22.47
C ARG A 143 16.52 4.01 -22.33
N ILE A 144 16.46 2.70 -22.15
CA ILE A 144 17.62 1.81 -22.16
C ILE A 144 17.52 1.01 -23.47
N SER A 145 18.52 1.14 -24.33
CA SER A 145 18.59 0.37 -25.58
C SER A 145 19.09 -1.05 -25.31
N VAL A 146 18.96 -1.93 -26.30
CA VAL A 146 19.44 -3.33 -26.20
C VAL A 146 20.95 -3.37 -25.91
N ASP A 147 21.70 -2.42 -26.47
CA ASP A 147 23.15 -2.25 -26.25
C ASP A 147 23.52 -1.73 -24.84
N GLY A 148 22.52 -1.53 -23.96
CA GLY A 148 22.71 -0.98 -22.62
C GLY A 148 22.90 0.54 -22.57
N SER A 149 22.96 1.22 -23.72
CA SER A 149 23.04 2.68 -23.81
C SER A 149 21.79 3.33 -23.18
N LYS A 150 22.01 4.41 -22.43
CA LYS A 150 20.95 5.11 -21.68
C LYS A 150 20.71 6.48 -22.27
N LEU A 151 19.54 6.67 -22.86
CA LEU A 151 19.11 7.96 -23.40
C LEU A 151 18.06 8.58 -22.48
N LEU A 152 18.39 9.73 -21.89
CA LEU A 152 17.45 10.47 -21.04
C LEU A 152 16.54 11.36 -21.90
N LYS A 153 15.26 11.03 -21.99
CA LYS A 153 14.24 11.87 -22.61
C LYS A 153 13.65 12.83 -21.59
N VAL A 154 13.83 14.12 -21.81
CA VAL A 154 13.35 15.20 -20.94
C VAL A 154 12.17 15.89 -21.62
N ILE A 155 11.03 15.92 -20.94
CA ILE A 155 9.76 16.47 -21.44
C ILE A 155 9.53 17.85 -20.83
N LEU A 156 9.48 18.87 -21.68
CA LEU A 156 9.24 20.26 -21.29
C LEU A 156 7.75 20.60 -21.31
N ASP A 157 7.35 21.63 -20.56
CA ASP A 157 5.95 22.08 -20.52
C ASP A 157 5.47 22.58 -21.90
N PRO A 158 4.37 22.03 -22.44
CA PRO A 158 3.81 22.47 -23.72
C PRO A 158 3.21 23.89 -23.68
N LYS A 159 2.87 24.42 -22.50
CA LYS A 159 2.22 25.75 -22.36
C LYS A 159 3.15 26.93 -22.59
N ASP A 160 4.47 26.72 -22.54
CA ASP A 160 5.45 27.77 -22.77
C ASP A 160 5.81 27.94 -24.27
N LYS A 161 4.90 27.56 -25.18
CA LYS A 161 5.09 27.62 -26.65
C LYS A 161 5.48 29.02 -27.14
N ASP A 162 4.95 30.06 -26.51
CA ASP A 162 5.10 31.46 -26.93
C ASP A 162 6.26 32.19 -26.20
N LYS A 163 6.96 31.51 -25.29
CA LYS A 163 8.16 32.05 -24.63
C LYS A 163 9.40 31.68 -25.44
N GLU A 164 9.86 32.62 -26.27
CA GLU A 164 11.27 32.77 -26.68
C GLU A 164 12.01 31.56 -27.29
N ASN A 165 11.68 31.20 -28.53
CA ASN A 165 12.59 30.45 -29.42
C ASN A 165 13.22 29.16 -28.83
N ILE A 166 12.60 28.52 -27.83
CA ILE A 166 13.17 27.37 -27.09
C ILE A 166 13.50 26.21 -28.02
N GLU A 167 12.72 26.04 -29.09
CA GLU A 167 12.92 25.00 -30.11
C GLU A 167 14.32 25.05 -30.72
N SER A 168 14.81 26.26 -31.03
CA SER A 168 16.17 26.45 -31.55
C SER A 168 17.26 26.10 -30.53
N LYS A 169 16.95 26.16 -29.22
CA LYS A 169 17.89 25.92 -28.12
C LYS A 169 17.94 24.44 -27.69
N LEU A 170 17.01 23.58 -28.11
CA LEU A 170 16.97 22.17 -27.70
C LEU A 170 18.27 21.40 -28.04
N PRO A 171 18.86 21.56 -29.25
CA PRO A 171 20.14 20.93 -29.56
C PRO A 171 21.29 21.45 -28.68
N ALA A 172 21.28 22.74 -28.35
CA ALA A 172 22.26 23.35 -27.46
C ALA A 172 22.17 22.77 -26.04
N PHE A 173 20.96 22.60 -25.48
CA PHE A 173 20.80 21.98 -24.16
C PHE A 173 21.32 20.54 -24.12
N ALA A 174 21.11 19.77 -25.19
CA ALA A 174 21.62 18.40 -25.30
C ALA A 174 23.15 18.37 -25.31
N ALA A 175 23.79 19.23 -26.10
CA ALA A 175 25.24 19.32 -26.20
C ALA A 175 25.87 19.78 -24.88
N VAL A 176 25.33 20.84 -24.26
CA VAL A 176 25.82 21.36 -22.98
C VAL A 176 25.67 20.31 -21.88
N TYR A 177 24.51 19.63 -21.79
CA TYR A 177 24.31 18.59 -20.79
C TYR A 177 25.28 17.41 -20.99
N LYS A 178 25.52 17.00 -22.24
CA LYS A 178 26.49 15.95 -22.56
C LYS A 178 27.90 16.37 -22.15
N LYS A 179 28.31 17.62 -22.41
CA LYS A 179 29.65 18.13 -22.04
C LYS A 179 29.84 18.27 -20.52
N LEU A 180 28.80 18.66 -19.78
CA LEU A 180 28.87 18.85 -18.33
C LEU A 180 28.76 17.55 -17.54
N THR A 181 28.03 16.55 -18.06
CA THR A 181 27.67 15.35 -17.28
C THR A 181 28.10 14.03 -17.88
N ASN A 182 28.61 14.04 -19.12
CA ASN A 182 28.90 12.85 -19.92
C ASN A 182 27.71 11.89 -20.07
N LYS A 183 26.47 12.42 -20.03
CA LYS A 183 25.24 11.67 -20.23
C LYS A 183 24.47 12.23 -21.42
N GLU A 184 23.89 11.34 -22.21
CA GLU A 184 23.07 11.73 -23.35
C GLU A 184 21.65 12.05 -22.91
N ALA A 185 21.19 13.24 -23.31
CA ALA A 185 19.82 13.68 -23.09
C ALA A 185 19.20 14.18 -24.39
N GLN A 186 17.93 13.86 -24.58
CA GLN A 186 17.09 14.35 -25.64
C GLN A 186 15.96 15.18 -25.03
N PHE A 187 15.91 16.45 -25.37
CA PHE A 187 14.83 17.34 -24.94
C PHE A 187 13.71 17.26 -25.97
N MET A 188 12.49 17.03 -25.51
CA MET A 188 11.31 16.92 -26.34
C MET A 188 10.14 17.62 -25.67
N ARG A 189 9.18 18.09 -26.47
CA ARG A 189 7.86 18.51 -25.97
C ARG A 189 6.89 17.35 -26.18
N GLN A 190 5.99 17.17 -25.23
CA GLN A 190 4.87 16.24 -25.43
C GLN A 190 3.79 17.03 -26.18
N TYR A 191 3.70 16.84 -27.49
CA TYR A 191 2.51 17.24 -28.21
C TYR A 191 1.36 16.40 -27.64
N ASN A 192 0.35 17.06 -27.09
CA ASN A 192 -0.94 16.41 -26.92
C ASN A 192 -1.39 16.07 -28.34
N PHE A 193 -1.18 14.82 -28.73
CA PHE A 193 -1.76 14.25 -29.93
C PHE A 193 -3.26 14.10 -29.66
N VAL A 194 -3.98 15.23 -29.71
CA VAL A 194 -5.38 15.20 -30.11
C VAL A 194 -5.30 14.98 -31.61
N MET A 195 -5.64 13.77 -32.05
CA MET A 195 -5.88 13.45 -33.46
C MET A 195 -6.86 14.51 -33.99
N ALA A 196 -6.36 15.53 -34.68
CA ALA A 196 -7.16 16.33 -35.58
C ALA A 196 -7.12 15.58 -36.92
N HIS A 197 -8.13 14.73 -37.13
CA HIS A 197 -8.45 14.30 -38.49
C HIS A 197 -9.19 15.47 -39.14
N GLU A 198 -8.61 16.00 -40.21
CA GLU A 198 -9.31 16.85 -41.17
C GLU A 198 -10.34 15.98 -41.89
N ASP A 199 -11.58 15.99 -41.41
CA ASP A 199 -12.67 15.32 -42.10
C ASP A 199 -13.39 16.30 -43.01
N HIS A 200 -13.08 16.19 -44.31
CA HIS A 200 -13.95 16.68 -45.36
C HIS A 200 -15.31 15.97 -45.29
N ASN A 201 -16.32 16.72 -44.88
CA ASN A 201 -17.69 16.70 -45.37
C ASN A 201 -18.36 15.31 -45.61
N ARG A 202 -19.13 14.83 -44.62
CA ARG A 202 -20.51 14.31 -44.80
C ARG A 202 -21.13 13.80 -43.49
N HIS A 203 -22.37 14.22 -43.26
CA HIS A 203 -23.40 13.63 -42.39
C HIS A 203 -23.49 14.11 -40.93
N LYS A 204 -24.21 15.23 -40.77
CA LYS A 204 -24.85 15.69 -39.53
C LYS A 204 -25.98 14.73 -39.13
N SER A 205 -25.67 13.67 -38.39
CA SER A 205 -26.66 12.95 -37.55
C SER A 205 -26.01 11.99 -36.54
N SER A 206 -24.76 11.57 -36.75
CA SER A 206 -24.01 10.68 -35.83
C SER A 206 -23.32 11.41 -34.66
N ASN A 207 -23.21 12.74 -34.71
CA ASN A 207 -22.38 13.52 -33.78
C ASN A 207 -22.98 13.73 -32.38
N VAL A 208 -24.29 13.49 -32.18
CA VAL A 208 -24.94 13.61 -30.87
C VAL A 208 -24.68 12.37 -30.00
N MET A 209 -24.58 11.18 -30.60
CA MET A 209 -24.28 9.95 -29.85
C MET A 209 -22.78 9.80 -29.51
N ALA A 210 -21.88 10.24 -30.40
CA ALA A 210 -20.43 10.17 -30.16
C ALA A 210 -19.96 11.15 -29.06
N SER A 211 -20.55 12.35 -28.99
CA SER A 211 -20.28 13.34 -27.93
C SER A 211 -20.82 12.89 -26.55
N SER A 212 -21.96 12.20 -26.53
CA SER A 212 -22.52 11.51 -25.35
C SER A 212 -21.57 10.40 -24.83
N MET A 213 -21.02 9.56 -25.71
CA MET A 213 -20.07 8.48 -25.32
C MET A 213 -18.70 9.00 -24.82
N LEU A 214 -18.22 10.14 -25.33
CA LEU A 214 -16.96 10.74 -24.85
C LEU A 214 -17.10 11.41 -23.48
N ASN A 215 -18.28 11.94 -23.14
CA ASN A 215 -18.53 12.59 -21.86
C ASN A 215 -18.86 11.61 -20.72
N THR A 216 -19.48 10.45 -21.01
CA THR A 216 -19.66 9.37 -20.02
C THR A 216 -18.33 8.81 -19.50
N ARG A 217 -17.29 8.78 -20.36
CA ARG A 217 -15.92 8.45 -19.94
C ARG A 217 -15.26 9.49 -19.03
N LYS A 218 -15.71 10.76 -19.03
CA LYS A 218 -15.17 11.79 -18.12
C LYS A 218 -15.63 11.59 -16.66
N LYS A 219 -16.75 10.90 -16.46
CA LYS A 219 -17.29 10.59 -15.12
C LYS A 219 -16.73 9.33 -14.50
N LEU A 220 -15.90 8.57 -15.20
CA LEU A 220 -15.29 7.34 -14.71
C LEU A 220 -13.76 7.43 -14.79
N VAL A 221 -13.10 7.36 -13.63
CA VAL A 221 -11.63 7.35 -13.54
C VAL A 221 -11.17 6.15 -12.72
N LYS A 222 -10.69 5.11 -13.41
CA LYS A 222 -10.11 3.92 -12.78
C LYS A 222 -8.68 4.18 -12.35
N ASP A 223 -8.32 3.67 -11.16
CA ASP A 223 -6.94 3.66 -10.72
C ASP A 223 -6.10 2.71 -11.61
N LYS A 224 -4.99 3.22 -12.17
CA LYS A 224 -3.98 2.47 -12.94
C LYS A 224 -4.47 1.81 -14.25
N GLY A 225 -5.46 2.38 -14.93
CA GLY A 225 -5.83 1.94 -16.29
C GLY A 225 -6.56 0.59 -16.36
N ALA A 226 -7.19 0.15 -15.26
CA ALA A 226 -8.08 -1.01 -15.28
C ALA A 226 -9.30 -0.77 -16.20
N THR A 227 -9.77 -1.82 -16.87
CA THR A 227 -10.95 -1.76 -17.75
C THR A 227 -12.24 -1.50 -16.94
N PRO A 228 -13.12 -0.58 -17.39
CA PRO A 228 -14.44 -0.38 -16.81
C PRO A 228 -15.32 -1.63 -16.84
N THR A 229 -15.95 -1.97 -15.73
CA THR A 229 -17.00 -3.00 -15.66
C THR A 229 -18.32 -2.44 -16.20
N GLU A 230 -19.25 -3.30 -16.65
CA GLU A 230 -20.55 -2.87 -17.19
C GLU A 230 -21.33 -2.01 -16.18
N LEU A 231 -21.38 -2.44 -14.92
CA LEU A 231 -21.96 -1.67 -13.81
C LEU A 231 -21.30 -0.29 -13.63
N ASP A 232 -19.98 -0.16 -13.84
CA ASP A 232 -19.32 1.14 -13.74
C ASP A 232 -19.80 2.11 -14.82
N GLN A 233 -20.03 1.58 -16.03
CA GLN A 233 -20.50 2.37 -17.16
C GLN A 233 -21.97 2.79 -16.97
N GLU A 234 -22.81 1.91 -16.43
CA GLU A 234 -24.20 2.21 -16.07
C GLU A 234 -24.29 3.32 -15.02
N VAL A 235 -23.51 3.22 -13.93
CA VAL A 235 -23.51 4.25 -12.89
C VAL A 235 -22.92 5.57 -13.42
N ALA A 236 -21.89 5.53 -14.26
CA ALA A 236 -21.33 6.73 -14.88
C ALA A 236 -22.33 7.42 -15.84
N LYS A 237 -23.10 6.64 -16.61
CA LYS A 237 -24.20 7.15 -17.44
C LYS A 237 -25.28 7.78 -16.58
N ALA A 238 -25.72 7.09 -15.52
CA ALA A 238 -26.75 7.60 -14.61
C ALA A 238 -26.36 8.95 -13.98
N LEU A 239 -25.09 9.12 -13.59
CA LEU A 239 -24.55 10.37 -13.05
C LEU A 239 -24.47 11.49 -14.11
N PHE A 240 -24.09 11.16 -15.34
CA PHE A 240 -24.09 12.14 -16.43
C PHE A 240 -25.51 12.62 -16.76
N ASP A 241 -26.45 11.69 -16.85
CA ASP A 241 -27.85 12.02 -17.08
C ASP A 241 -28.44 12.89 -15.97
N ILE A 242 -28.02 12.69 -14.71
CA ILE A 242 -28.39 13.58 -13.59
C ILE A 242 -27.80 14.99 -13.80
N GLU A 243 -26.55 15.11 -14.22
CA GLU A 243 -25.93 16.42 -14.49
C GLU A 243 -26.60 17.17 -15.65
N VAL A 244 -27.01 16.45 -16.70
CA VAL A 244 -27.65 17.06 -17.88
C VAL A 244 -29.10 17.42 -17.60
N SER A 245 -29.76 16.72 -16.67
CA SER A 245 -31.16 16.95 -16.31
C SER A 245 -31.40 18.41 -15.87
N PRO A 246 -32.32 19.14 -16.51
CA PRO A 246 -32.55 20.56 -16.24
C PRO A 246 -33.23 20.84 -14.89
N SER A 247 -33.83 19.83 -14.25
CA SER A 247 -34.51 19.92 -12.96
C SER A 247 -33.62 19.60 -11.75
N CYS A 248 -32.33 19.32 -11.94
CA CYS A 248 -31.43 18.89 -10.87
C CYS A 248 -30.66 20.06 -10.25
N ASP A 249 -30.99 20.40 -9.00
CA ASP A 249 -30.31 21.44 -8.19
C ASP A 249 -28.83 21.11 -7.88
N ILE A 250 -28.38 19.90 -8.19
CA ILE A 250 -27.03 19.38 -7.88
C ILE A 250 -26.06 19.53 -9.06
N LYS A 251 -26.51 20.07 -10.19
CA LYS A 251 -25.74 20.14 -11.44
C LYS A 251 -24.38 20.81 -11.29
N ALA A 252 -24.32 21.93 -10.56
CA ALA A 252 -23.07 22.67 -10.35
C ALA A 252 -22.05 21.87 -9.52
N ASP A 253 -22.50 21.18 -8.48
CA ASP A 253 -21.65 20.36 -7.60
C ASP A 253 -21.23 19.04 -8.28
N LEU A 254 -22.02 18.51 -9.23
CA LEU A 254 -21.72 17.26 -9.95
C LEU A 254 -20.71 17.40 -11.08
N LYS A 255 -20.49 18.60 -11.62
CA LYS A 255 -19.60 18.84 -12.78
C LYS A 255 -18.21 18.24 -12.61
N ASP A 256 -17.62 18.43 -11.42
CA ASP A 256 -16.27 17.93 -11.08
C ASP A 256 -16.28 16.57 -10.38
N VAL A 257 -17.45 15.93 -10.25
CA VAL A 257 -17.61 14.63 -9.61
C VAL A 257 -17.41 13.51 -10.62
N TYR A 258 -16.58 12.54 -10.26
CA TYR A 258 -16.35 11.32 -11.03
C TYR A 258 -16.21 10.13 -10.09
N ILE A 259 -16.55 8.94 -10.58
CA ILE A 259 -16.50 7.68 -9.84
C ILE A 259 -15.23 6.91 -10.18
N SER A 260 -14.75 6.12 -9.22
CA SER A 260 -13.68 5.14 -9.43
C SER A 260 -14.22 3.75 -9.75
N GLY A 261 -15.47 3.47 -9.38
CA GLY A 261 -16.18 2.27 -9.79
C GLY A 261 -17.42 2.03 -8.93
N ALA A 262 -18.17 0.99 -9.27
CA ALA A 262 -19.33 0.53 -8.54
C ALA A 262 -19.23 -0.98 -8.29
N LYS A 263 -19.84 -1.45 -7.20
CA LYS A 263 -19.90 -2.87 -6.86
C LYS A 263 -21.26 -3.22 -6.29
N ASP A 264 -21.85 -4.30 -6.76
CA ASP A 264 -23.05 -4.86 -6.18
C ASP A 264 -22.69 -5.79 -5.01
N VAL A 265 -23.44 -5.65 -3.93
CA VAL A 265 -23.30 -6.40 -2.69
C VAL A 265 -24.64 -7.05 -2.39
N GLU A 266 -24.68 -8.37 -2.45
CA GLU A 266 -25.83 -9.14 -1.97
C GLU A 266 -26.03 -8.96 -0.47
N VAL A 267 -27.28 -8.68 -0.09
CA VAL A 267 -27.77 -8.52 1.28
C VAL A 267 -28.93 -9.50 1.48
N LYS A 268 -29.22 -9.89 2.73
CA LYS A 268 -30.32 -10.83 3.05
C LYS A 268 -31.69 -10.41 2.49
N HIS A 269 -31.92 -9.12 2.27
CA HIS A 269 -33.17 -8.57 1.72
C HIS A 269 -32.87 -7.60 0.55
N GLY A 270 -32.26 -8.10 -0.52
CA GLY A 270 -32.03 -7.35 -1.76
C GLY A 270 -30.56 -7.10 -2.09
N VAL A 271 -30.31 -6.23 -3.07
CA VAL A 271 -28.96 -5.90 -3.55
C VAL A 271 -28.61 -4.47 -3.17
N ALA A 272 -27.45 -4.27 -2.52
CA ALA A 272 -26.91 -2.95 -2.24
C ALA A 272 -25.84 -2.60 -3.27
N MET A 273 -25.97 -1.44 -3.92
CA MET A 273 -25.00 -0.92 -4.87
C MET A 273 -24.04 0.05 -4.17
N VAL A 274 -22.75 -0.29 -4.14
CA VAL A 274 -21.69 0.51 -3.53
C VAL A 274 -20.98 1.31 -4.60
N VAL A 275 -21.09 2.64 -4.55
CA VAL A 275 -20.42 3.54 -5.50
C VAL A 275 -19.17 4.13 -4.86
N HIS A 276 -18.03 3.86 -5.46
CA HIS A 276 -16.72 4.29 -5.01
C HIS A 276 -16.32 5.62 -5.64
N PHE A 277 -16.04 6.63 -4.80
CA PHE A 277 -15.56 7.94 -5.22
C PHE A 277 -14.08 8.14 -4.85
N PRO A 278 -13.28 8.78 -5.70
CA PRO A 278 -11.94 9.22 -5.32
C PRO A 278 -12.00 10.21 -4.15
N PHE A 279 -11.07 10.05 -3.18
CA PHE A 279 -11.06 10.86 -1.96
C PHE A 279 -10.98 12.38 -2.19
N ARG A 280 -10.42 12.83 -3.32
CA ARG A 280 -10.32 14.27 -3.68
C ARG A 280 -11.69 14.93 -3.85
N VAL A 281 -12.66 14.18 -4.35
CA VAL A 281 -14.01 14.65 -4.69
C VAL A 281 -14.98 14.44 -3.52
N TRP A 282 -14.61 13.61 -2.54
CA TRP A 282 -15.50 13.18 -1.46
C TRP A 282 -16.09 14.33 -0.64
N LYS A 283 -15.37 15.45 -0.47
CA LYS A 283 -15.91 16.62 0.25
C LYS A 283 -17.15 17.20 -0.45
N THR A 284 -17.13 17.27 -1.78
CA THR A 284 -18.27 17.71 -2.58
C THR A 284 -19.38 16.69 -2.53
N VAL A 285 -19.07 15.40 -2.71
CA VAL A 285 -20.06 14.30 -2.64
C VAL A 285 -20.77 14.26 -1.29
N LYS A 286 -20.05 14.44 -0.18
CA LYS A 286 -20.62 14.44 1.18
C LYS A 286 -21.64 15.57 1.38
N LYS A 287 -21.40 16.75 0.78
CA LYS A 287 -22.33 17.88 0.84
C LYS A 287 -23.67 17.57 0.14
N ILE A 288 -23.62 16.81 -0.95
CA ILE A 288 -24.79 16.46 -1.79
C ILE A 288 -25.32 15.06 -1.53
N GLN A 289 -24.80 14.35 -0.51
CA GLN A 289 -24.95 12.90 -0.35
C GLN A 289 -26.41 12.44 -0.33
N GLY A 290 -27.27 13.02 0.51
CA GLY A 290 -28.69 12.60 0.60
C GLY A 290 -29.46 12.82 -0.70
N ARG A 291 -29.25 13.98 -1.36
CA ARG A 291 -29.90 14.30 -2.65
C ARG A 291 -29.43 13.36 -3.76
N LEU A 292 -28.12 13.08 -3.82
CA LEU A 292 -27.53 12.18 -4.80
C LEU A 292 -28.00 10.73 -4.61
N ILE A 293 -28.11 10.26 -3.36
CA ILE A 293 -28.67 8.93 -3.05
C ILE A 293 -30.11 8.85 -3.56
N ARG A 294 -30.94 9.87 -3.28
CA ARG A 294 -32.34 9.90 -3.72
C ARG A 294 -32.48 9.84 -5.25
N GLU A 295 -31.64 10.54 -5.99
CA GLU A 295 -31.67 10.52 -7.46
C GLU A 295 -31.16 9.20 -8.05
N LEU A 296 -30.12 8.61 -7.45
CA LEU A 296 -29.62 7.30 -7.87
C LEU A 296 -30.62 6.17 -7.53
N GLU A 297 -31.30 6.22 -6.38
CA GLU A 297 -32.33 5.22 -6.02
C GLU A 297 -33.57 5.31 -6.90
N LYS A 298 -33.91 6.49 -7.44
CA LYS A 298 -34.96 6.62 -8.47
C LYS A 298 -34.60 5.90 -9.76
N LYS A 299 -33.32 5.93 -10.17
CA LYS A 299 -32.84 5.31 -11.41
C LYS A 299 -32.59 3.81 -11.25
N PHE A 300 -32.10 3.40 -10.09
CA PHE A 300 -31.81 2.00 -9.75
C PHE A 300 -32.85 1.48 -8.77
N THR A 301 -34.07 1.27 -9.27
CA THR A 301 -35.17 0.73 -8.46
C THR A 301 -34.79 -0.64 -7.89
N ARG A 302 -35.20 -0.91 -6.64
CA ARG A 302 -34.89 -2.14 -5.87
C ARG A 302 -33.43 -2.32 -5.42
N LYS A 303 -32.53 -1.38 -5.71
CA LYS A 303 -31.16 -1.39 -5.15
C LYS A 303 -30.98 -0.28 -4.11
N HIS A 304 -30.45 -0.62 -2.94
CA HIS A 304 -30.04 0.38 -1.96
C HIS A 304 -28.69 0.97 -2.35
N VAL A 305 -28.61 2.28 -2.54
CA VAL A 305 -27.37 2.93 -3.00
C VAL A 305 -26.57 3.44 -1.81
N VAL A 306 -25.29 3.07 -1.76
CA VAL A 306 -24.37 3.52 -0.70
C VAL A 306 -23.12 4.11 -1.33
N LEU A 307 -22.71 5.30 -0.87
CA LEU A 307 -21.56 6.02 -1.41
C LEU A 307 -20.35 5.86 -0.47
N VAL A 308 -19.18 5.57 -1.02
CA VAL A 308 -17.96 5.34 -0.23
C VAL A 308 -16.75 6.01 -0.86
N ALA A 309 -15.90 6.66 -0.06
CA ALA A 309 -14.63 7.19 -0.53
C ALA A 309 -13.53 6.13 -0.63
N ASN A 310 -12.72 6.21 -1.70
CA ASN A 310 -11.51 5.42 -1.86
C ASN A 310 -10.40 5.93 -0.93
N ARG A 311 -10.28 5.31 0.24
CA ARG A 311 -9.24 5.60 1.23
C ARG A 311 -8.08 4.63 1.14
N THR A 312 -6.86 5.15 1.26
CA THR A 312 -5.64 4.32 1.22
C THR A 312 -5.24 3.88 2.62
N ILE A 313 -5.21 2.56 2.84
CA ILE A 313 -4.69 1.96 4.08
C ILE A 313 -3.19 1.71 3.89
N LEU A 314 -2.36 2.33 4.73
CA LEU A 314 -0.93 2.01 4.77
C LEU A 314 -0.69 0.76 5.64
N ASP A 315 0.46 0.11 5.55
CA ASP A 315 0.78 -0.99 6.47
C ASP A 315 1.39 -0.47 7.79
N LYS A 316 1.40 -1.29 8.84
CA LYS A 316 2.11 -1.02 10.10
C LYS A 316 3.62 -0.89 9.89
N ASN A 317 4.17 -1.56 8.88
CA ASN A 317 5.58 -1.50 8.50
C ASN A 317 5.93 -0.32 7.57
N PHE A 318 5.00 0.62 7.35
CA PHE A 318 5.20 1.77 6.47
C PHE A 318 6.41 2.62 6.91
N ARG A 319 7.48 2.58 6.11
CA ARG A 319 8.67 3.42 6.25
C ARG A 319 8.97 4.07 4.90
N ARG A 320 8.47 5.28 4.67
CA ARG A 320 8.81 6.08 3.47
C ARG A 320 9.86 7.12 3.85
N LYS A 321 10.78 7.43 2.94
CA LYS A 321 11.73 8.55 3.12
C LYS A 321 10.95 9.83 3.45
N GLY A 322 11.14 10.35 4.67
CA GLY A 322 10.55 11.62 5.14
C GLY A 322 9.47 11.49 6.23
N LEU A 323 8.83 10.33 6.40
CA LEU A 323 7.85 10.11 7.48
C LEU A 323 8.29 8.90 8.32
N LYS A 324 8.75 9.16 9.55
CA LYS A 324 9.13 8.11 10.52
C LYS A 324 7.90 7.37 11.08
N VAL A 325 6.73 8.01 11.06
CA VAL A 325 5.47 7.51 11.61
C VAL A 325 4.38 7.58 10.53
N ARG A 326 3.60 6.52 10.40
CA ARG A 326 2.43 6.47 9.52
C ARG A 326 1.39 7.53 9.97
N PRO A 327 0.82 8.33 9.04
CA PRO A 327 -0.27 9.26 9.36
C PRO A 327 -1.48 8.55 9.97
N ARG A 328 -2.05 9.10 11.06
CA ARG A 328 -3.21 8.52 11.75
C ARG A 328 -4.41 8.33 10.81
N SER A 329 -4.66 9.29 9.92
CA SER A 329 -5.75 9.24 8.92
C SER A 329 -5.65 8.08 7.93
N ARG A 330 -4.47 7.48 7.80
CA ARG A 330 -4.24 6.31 6.94
C ARG A 330 -4.10 5.03 7.74
N THR A 331 -4.46 5.01 9.03
CA THR A 331 -4.49 3.81 9.90
C THR A 331 -5.67 2.91 9.56
N LEU A 332 -5.54 1.58 9.72
CA LEU A 332 -6.63 0.65 9.44
C LEU A 332 -7.87 1.01 10.27
N THR A 333 -7.67 1.30 11.55
CA THR A 333 -8.75 1.69 12.47
C THR A 333 -9.41 3.01 12.03
N ALA A 334 -8.63 4.06 11.75
CA ALA A 334 -9.20 5.34 11.35
C ALA A 334 -9.89 5.29 9.97
N VAL A 335 -9.34 4.51 9.03
CA VAL A 335 -9.97 4.31 7.72
C VAL A 335 -11.28 3.53 7.87
N HIS A 336 -11.32 2.48 8.70
CA HIS A 336 -12.56 1.74 8.95
C HIS A 336 -13.62 2.60 9.64
N GLU A 337 -13.22 3.44 10.61
CA GLU A 337 -14.13 4.43 11.21
C GLU A 337 -14.68 5.39 10.16
N SER A 338 -13.82 5.92 9.29
CA SER A 338 -14.24 6.85 8.24
C SER A 338 -15.08 6.18 7.14
N ILE A 339 -14.90 4.88 6.86
CA ILE A 339 -15.77 4.13 5.94
C ILE A 339 -17.14 3.95 6.58
N LEU A 340 -17.18 3.63 7.88
CA LEU A 340 -18.43 3.49 8.62
C LEU A 340 -19.22 4.81 8.61
N ASP A 341 -18.54 5.94 8.78
CA ASP A 341 -19.18 7.26 8.70
C ASP A 341 -19.66 7.60 7.26
N ASP A 342 -18.99 7.12 6.21
CA ASP A 342 -19.45 7.32 4.82
C ASP A 342 -20.71 6.51 4.50
N LEU A 343 -20.75 5.25 4.95
CA LEU A 343 -21.85 4.33 4.68
C LEU A 343 -23.18 4.83 5.24
N VAL A 344 -23.13 5.50 6.39
CA VAL A 344 -24.32 5.92 7.12
C VAL A 344 -24.79 7.33 6.70
N GLY A 345 -24.04 8.04 5.87
CA GLY A 345 -24.48 9.34 5.37
C GLY A 345 -25.76 9.21 4.52
N PRO A 346 -26.77 10.07 4.72
CA PRO A 346 -26.70 11.40 5.33
C PRO A 346 -26.78 11.46 6.86
N THR A 347 -27.02 10.35 7.55
CA THR A 347 -27.12 10.34 9.01
C THR A 347 -25.78 10.35 9.73
N GLU A 348 -25.82 10.86 10.95
CA GLU A 348 -24.68 10.89 11.86
C GLU A 348 -24.74 9.76 12.89
N ILE A 349 -23.56 9.30 13.29
CA ILE A 349 -23.42 8.26 14.30
C ILE A 349 -23.25 8.92 15.65
N VAL A 350 -24.28 8.82 16.49
CA VAL A 350 -24.30 9.39 17.85
C VAL A 350 -23.44 8.57 18.81
N GLY A 351 -23.33 7.26 18.58
CA GLY A 351 -22.61 6.38 19.50
C GLY A 351 -22.06 5.12 18.87
N LYS A 352 -20.97 4.60 19.43
CA LYS A 352 -20.37 3.32 19.05
C LYS A 352 -20.07 2.54 20.33
N ARG A 353 -20.60 1.31 20.45
CA ARG A 353 -20.33 0.40 21.59
C ARG A 353 -19.72 -0.89 21.07
N THR A 354 -18.50 -1.20 21.47
CA THR A 354 -17.90 -2.50 21.15
C THR A 354 -18.17 -3.47 22.30
N ARG A 355 -18.86 -4.58 22.02
CA ARG A 355 -18.89 -5.74 22.91
C ARG A 355 -17.83 -6.74 22.45
N ILE A 356 -17.15 -7.34 23.42
CA ILE A 356 -16.15 -8.38 23.17
C ILE A 356 -16.71 -9.66 23.80
N SER A 357 -16.94 -10.68 22.99
CA SER A 357 -17.42 -11.99 23.46
C SER A 357 -16.27 -12.77 24.10
N VAL A 358 -16.60 -13.87 24.79
CA VAL A 358 -15.64 -14.72 25.51
C VAL A 358 -14.58 -15.31 24.56
N ASP A 359 -14.96 -15.56 23.30
CA ASP A 359 -14.08 -16.04 22.22
C ASP A 359 -13.13 -14.96 21.65
N GLY A 360 -13.25 -13.73 22.14
CA GLY A 360 -12.48 -12.57 21.65
C GLY A 360 -13.03 -11.94 20.36
N SER A 361 -14.16 -12.43 19.84
CA SER A 361 -14.90 -11.78 18.76
C SER A 361 -15.42 -10.41 19.22
N LYS A 362 -15.41 -9.43 18.32
CA LYS A 362 -15.79 -8.04 18.63
C LYS A 362 -17.02 -7.67 17.83
N LEU A 363 -18.13 -7.44 18.53
CA LEU A 363 -19.36 -6.92 17.94
C LEU A 363 -19.41 -5.40 18.17
N LEU A 364 -19.34 -4.64 17.08
CA LEU A 364 -19.48 -3.18 17.10
C LEU A 364 -20.96 -2.83 16.91
N LYS A 365 -21.62 -2.36 17.97
CA LYS A 365 -22.96 -1.75 17.88
C LYS A 365 -22.78 -0.28 17.51
N VAL A 366 -23.42 0.15 16.43
CA VAL A 366 -23.42 1.53 15.95
C VAL A 366 -24.80 2.10 16.24
N ILE A 367 -24.86 3.26 16.89
CA ILE A 367 -26.09 3.97 17.26
C ILE A 367 -26.19 5.20 16.36
N LEU A 368 -27.26 5.29 15.59
CA LEU A 368 -27.54 6.41 14.69
C LEU A 368 -28.42 7.44 15.38
N ASP A 369 -28.45 8.67 14.86
CA ASP A 369 -29.31 9.72 15.41
C ASP A 369 -30.79 9.34 15.32
N PRO A 370 -31.52 9.27 16.45
CA PRO A 370 -32.96 8.98 16.45
C PRO A 370 -33.79 9.97 15.64
N LYS A 371 -33.35 11.23 15.50
CA LYS A 371 -34.10 12.29 14.78
C LYS A 371 -34.17 12.07 13.27
N ASP A 372 -33.27 11.25 12.74
CA ASP A 372 -33.20 10.98 11.31
C ASP A 372 -33.78 9.61 10.94
N LYS A 373 -34.44 8.93 11.88
CA LYS A 373 -35.03 7.60 11.67
C LYS A 373 -35.97 7.54 10.45
N ASP A 374 -36.75 8.59 10.25
CA ASP A 374 -37.75 8.68 9.17
C ASP A 374 -37.21 9.33 7.89
N LYS A 375 -35.98 9.86 7.90
CA LYS A 375 -35.38 10.47 6.71
C LYS A 375 -34.89 9.37 5.77
N GLU A 376 -35.24 9.47 4.48
CA GLU A 376 -34.66 8.68 3.38
C GLU A 376 -34.73 7.14 3.54
N ASN A 377 -35.71 6.63 4.29
CA ASN A 377 -35.92 5.18 4.55
C ASN A 377 -34.69 4.48 5.11
N ILE A 378 -34.03 5.06 6.12
CA ILE A 378 -32.78 4.52 6.67
C ILE A 378 -32.96 3.17 7.37
N GLU A 379 -34.10 2.94 8.00
CA GLU A 379 -34.39 1.68 8.71
C GLU A 379 -34.30 0.46 7.79
N SER A 380 -34.76 0.56 6.54
CA SER A 380 -34.65 -0.53 5.56
C SER A 380 -33.22 -0.72 5.04
N LYS A 381 -32.37 0.31 5.13
CA LYS A 381 -30.96 0.27 4.70
C LYS A 381 -30.01 -0.29 5.76
N LEU A 382 -30.43 -0.42 7.03
CA LEU A 382 -29.58 -0.92 8.12
C LEU A 382 -28.94 -2.30 7.84
N PRO A 383 -29.66 -3.31 7.32
CA PRO A 383 -29.06 -4.59 6.96
C PRO A 383 -28.02 -4.45 5.85
N ALA A 384 -28.27 -3.55 4.89
CA ALA A 384 -27.36 -3.27 3.78
C ALA A 384 -26.07 -2.60 4.27
N PHE A 385 -26.14 -1.62 5.15
CA PHE A 385 -24.94 -0.98 5.73
C PHE A 385 -24.06 -1.98 6.48
N ALA A 386 -24.66 -2.88 7.26
CA ALA A 386 -23.92 -3.91 7.97
C ALA A 386 -23.21 -4.88 7.01
N ALA A 387 -23.91 -5.36 5.97
CA ALA A 387 -23.35 -6.27 4.97
C ALA A 387 -22.23 -5.61 4.16
N VAL A 388 -22.44 -4.38 3.69
CA VAL A 388 -21.44 -3.61 2.94
C VAL A 388 -20.21 -3.33 3.80
N TYR A 389 -20.39 -2.90 5.06
CA TYR A 389 -19.26 -2.67 5.97
C TYR A 389 -18.45 -3.95 6.22
N LYS A 390 -19.13 -5.10 6.38
CA LYS A 390 -18.47 -6.40 6.55
C LYS A 390 -17.62 -6.76 5.32
N LYS A 391 -18.19 -6.64 4.11
CA LYS A 391 -17.47 -6.90 2.85
C LYS A 391 -16.31 -5.92 2.60
N LEU A 392 -16.46 -4.63 2.89
CA LEU A 392 -15.41 -3.64 2.66
C LEU A 392 -14.24 -3.74 3.64
N THR A 393 -14.47 -4.24 4.86
CA THR A 393 -13.44 -4.29 5.89
C THR A 393 -12.71 -5.62 5.98
N ASN A 394 -13.09 -6.62 5.17
CA ASN A 394 -12.62 -8.01 5.25
C ASN A 394 -12.57 -8.52 6.70
N LYS A 395 -13.46 -7.99 7.56
CA LYS A 395 -13.75 -8.56 8.87
C LYS A 395 -14.71 -9.70 8.66
N GLU A 396 -14.22 -10.72 7.97
CA GLU A 396 -14.79 -12.04 8.12
C GLU A 396 -14.57 -12.42 9.58
N ASP A 397 -15.58 -13.06 10.17
CA ASP A 397 -15.44 -13.65 11.48
C ASP A 397 -14.23 -14.58 11.37
N LYS A 398 -13.18 -14.33 12.17
CA LYS A 398 -12.00 -15.21 12.21
C LYS A 398 -12.31 -16.59 12.81
N GLY A 399 -13.57 -17.02 12.79
CA GLY A 399 -13.92 -18.42 12.84
C GLY A 399 -13.92 -18.89 11.40
N ALA A 400 -12.95 -19.71 11.02
CA ALA A 400 -13.10 -20.50 9.80
C ALA A 400 -14.49 -21.15 9.83
N THR A 401 -15.20 -21.17 8.69
CA THR A 401 -16.43 -21.94 8.58
C THR A 401 -16.15 -23.36 9.05
N PRO A 402 -16.87 -23.88 10.05
CA PRO A 402 -16.55 -25.17 10.65
C PRO A 402 -16.62 -26.26 9.58
N THR A 403 -15.55 -27.02 9.47
CA THR A 403 -15.43 -28.14 8.53
C THR A 403 -16.49 -29.20 8.87
N GLU A 404 -16.88 -30.04 7.90
CA GLU A 404 -17.86 -31.11 8.14
C GLU A 404 -17.45 -32.01 9.33
N LEU A 405 -16.16 -32.38 9.41
CA LEU A 405 -15.58 -33.09 10.55
C LEU A 405 -15.71 -32.33 11.87
N ASP A 406 -15.58 -31.00 11.88
CA ASP A 406 -15.74 -30.19 13.09
C ASP A 406 -17.18 -30.26 13.60
N GLN A 407 -18.14 -30.26 12.68
CA GLN A 407 -19.56 -30.36 13.00
C GLN A 407 -19.92 -31.76 13.50
N GLU A 408 -19.34 -32.81 12.91
CA GLU A 408 -19.51 -34.20 13.37
C GLU A 408 -18.96 -34.40 14.78
N VAL A 409 -17.74 -33.92 15.07
CA VAL A 409 -17.14 -34.03 16.41
C VAL A 409 -17.91 -33.18 17.42
N ALA A 410 -18.37 -31.99 17.03
CA ALA A 410 -19.20 -31.15 17.89
C ALA A 410 -20.54 -31.83 18.24
N LYS A 411 -21.21 -32.44 17.25
CA LYS A 411 -22.43 -33.26 17.48
C LYS A 411 -22.13 -34.43 18.40
N ALA A 412 -21.05 -35.17 18.16
CA ALA A 412 -20.67 -36.31 18.98
C ALA A 412 -20.45 -35.92 20.45
N LEU A 413 -19.78 -34.79 20.71
CA LEU A 413 -19.61 -34.25 22.07
C LEU A 413 -20.93 -33.81 22.70
N PHE A 414 -21.82 -33.21 21.92
CA PHE A 414 -23.15 -32.83 22.40
C PHE A 414 -23.99 -34.04 22.78
N ASP A 415 -24.07 -35.10 21.95
CA ASP A 415 -24.86 -36.27 22.39
C ASP A 415 -24.18 -37.03 23.53
N ILE A 416 -22.86 -36.90 23.72
CA ILE A 416 -22.21 -37.40 24.95
C ILE A 416 -22.69 -36.62 26.17
N GLU A 417 -22.74 -35.28 26.09
CA GLU A 417 -23.25 -34.43 27.18
C GLU A 417 -24.73 -34.71 27.50
N VAL A 418 -25.55 -34.95 26.48
CA VAL A 418 -26.99 -35.21 26.66
C VAL A 418 -27.24 -36.64 27.16
N SER A 419 -26.34 -37.59 26.89
CA SER A 419 -26.50 -38.99 27.28
C SER A 419 -26.64 -39.14 28.81
N PRO A 420 -27.70 -39.81 29.30
CA PRO A 420 -27.98 -39.92 30.74
C PRO A 420 -27.01 -40.84 31.49
N SER A 421 -26.26 -41.68 30.79
CA SER A 421 -25.26 -42.59 31.34
C SER A 421 -23.85 -42.00 31.42
N CYS A 422 -23.67 -40.72 31.06
CA CYS A 422 -22.34 -40.11 31.01
C CYS A 422 -22.00 -39.41 32.33
N ASP A 423 -21.04 -39.97 33.07
CA ASP A 423 -20.49 -39.39 34.31
C ASP A 423 -19.70 -38.09 34.08
N ILE A 424 -19.49 -37.68 32.82
CA ILE A 424 -18.64 -36.55 32.41
C ILE A 424 -19.45 -35.30 32.07
N LYS A 425 -20.79 -35.38 32.13
CA LYS A 425 -21.69 -34.29 31.73
C LYS A 425 -21.38 -32.93 32.34
N ALA A 426 -21.09 -32.90 33.65
CA ALA A 426 -20.78 -31.67 34.36
C ALA A 426 -19.46 -31.02 33.88
N ASP A 427 -18.46 -31.83 33.55
CA ASP A 427 -17.15 -31.36 33.08
C ASP A 427 -17.18 -30.97 31.58
N LEU A 428 -18.12 -31.49 30.78
CA LEU A 428 -18.26 -31.20 29.33
C LEU A 428 -19.02 -29.92 29.00
N LYS A 429 -19.87 -29.41 29.90
CA LYS A 429 -20.72 -28.23 29.66
C LYS A 429 -19.95 -26.98 29.23
N ASP A 430 -18.73 -26.81 29.74
CA ASP A 430 -17.84 -25.67 29.41
C ASP A 430 -16.78 -26.03 28.35
N VAL A 431 -16.86 -27.23 27.77
CA VAL A 431 -15.89 -27.72 26.80
C VAL A 431 -16.33 -27.42 25.38
N TYR A 432 -15.44 -26.76 24.64
CA TYR A 432 -15.63 -26.50 23.22
C TYR A 432 -14.36 -26.84 22.44
N ILE A 433 -14.54 -27.26 21.20
CA ILE A 433 -13.44 -27.62 20.30
C ILE A 433 -13.01 -26.42 19.45
N SER A 434 -11.74 -26.40 19.09
CA SER A 434 -11.22 -25.45 18.10
C SER A 434 -11.24 -26.01 16.67
N GLY A 435 -11.25 -27.33 16.54
CA GLY A 435 -11.34 -28.04 15.27
C GLY A 435 -10.84 -29.48 15.40
N ALA A 436 -11.11 -30.30 14.40
CA ALA A 436 -10.71 -31.70 14.30
C ALA A 436 -9.96 -31.94 12.98
N LYS A 437 -9.02 -32.89 12.98
CA LYS A 437 -8.24 -33.24 11.80
C LYS A 437 -8.01 -34.74 11.72
N ASP A 438 -8.26 -35.32 10.57
CA ASP A 438 -7.90 -36.70 10.28
C ASP A 438 -6.44 -36.77 9.81
N VAL A 439 -5.69 -37.73 10.36
CA VAL A 439 -4.30 -38.04 10.04
C VAL A 439 -4.24 -39.49 9.62
N GLU A 440 -3.73 -39.72 8.40
CA GLU A 440 -3.54 -41.06 7.87
C GLU A 440 -2.36 -41.76 8.57
N VAL A 441 -2.59 -43.00 9.01
CA VAL A 441 -1.62 -43.86 9.70
C VAL A 441 -1.48 -45.15 8.90
N LYS A 442 -0.33 -45.83 9.00
CA LYS A 442 -0.07 -47.09 8.29
C LYS A 442 -1.15 -48.18 8.53
N HIS A 443 -1.81 -48.16 9.68
CA HIS A 443 -2.85 -49.11 10.05
C HIS A 443 -4.11 -48.38 10.55
N GLY A 444 -4.68 -47.51 9.71
CA GLY A 444 -5.97 -46.84 9.99
C GLY A 444 -5.88 -45.30 9.98
N VAL A 445 -6.93 -44.64 10.47
CA VAL A 445 -7.02 -43.18 10.52
C VAL A 445 -7.00 -42.72 11.98
N ALA A 446 -6.16 -41.74 12.31
CA ALA A 446 -6.15 -41.10 13.61
C ALA A 446 -6.85 -39.74 13.55
N MET A 447 -7.85 -39.52 14.40
CA MET A 447 -8.57 -38.26 14.50
C MET A 447 -8.00 -37.41 15.64
N VAL A 448 -7.46 -36.24 15.29
CA VAL A 448 -6.86 -35.28 16.21
C VAL A 448 -7.88 -34.20 16.54
N VAL A 449 -8.36 -34.16 17.78
CA VAL A 449 -9.29 -33.13 18.25
C VAL A 449 -8.52 -32.04 18.99
N HIS A 450 -8.59 -30.82 18.45
CA HIS A 450 -7.92 -29.66 19.02
C HIS A 450 -8.81 -28.92 20.01
N PHE A 451 -8.33 -28.77 21.24
CA PHE A 451 -9.01 -28.00 22.29
C PHE A 451 -8.31 -26.66 22.54
N PRO A 452 -9.06 -25.59 22.86
CA PRO A 452 -8.47 -24.36 23.38
C PRO A 452 -7.74 -24.62 24.70
N PHE A 453 -6.55 -24.03 24.87
CA PHE A 453 -5.70 -24.24 26.05
C PHE A 453 -6.39 -23.90 27.39
N ARG A 454 -7.38 -23.00 27.39
CA ARG A 454 -8.13 -22.62 28.60
C ARG A 454 -8.93 -23.79 29.18
N VAL A 455 -9.49 -24.63 28.32
CA VAL A 455 -10.34 -25.76 28.69
C VAL A 455 -9.52 -27.02 28.94
N TRP A 456 -8.25 -27.02 28.51
CA TRP A 456 -7.39 -28.21 28.53
C TRP A 456 -7.23 -28.83 29.92
N LYS A 457 -7.25 -28.03 30.99
CA LYS A 457 -7.16 -28.56 32.36
C LYS A 457 -8.35 -29.47 32.70
N THR A 458 -9.56 -29.08 32.28
CA THR A 458 -10.77 -29.89 32.44
C THR A 458 -10.70 -31.11 31.54
N VAL A 459 -10.37 -30.94 30.26
CA VAL A 459 -10.24 -32.04 29.28
C VAL A 459 -9.21 -33.09 29.73
N LYS A 460 -8.07 -32.65 30.28
CA LYS A 460 -7.01 -33.56 30.78
C LYS A 460 -7.49 -34.41 31.97
N LYS A 461 -8.35 -33.88 32.84
CA LYS A 461 -8.94 -34.63 33.96
C LYS A 461 -9.85 -35.77 33.47
N ILE A 462 -10.57 -35.55 32.37
CA ILE A 462 -11.56 -36.47 31.81
C ILE A 462 -11.02 -37.26 30.60
N GLN A 463 -9.73 -37.13 30.28
CA GLN A 463 -9.14 -37.53 29.00
C GLN A 463 -9.40 -38.99 28.64
N GLY A 464 -9.10 -39.96 29.52
CA GLY A 464 -9.29 -41.38 29.23
C GLY A 464 -10.76 -41.75 28.98
N ARG A 465 -11.67 -41.21 29.80
CA ARG A 465 -13.12 -41.45 29.66
C ARG A 465 -13.65 -40.84 28.36
N LEU A 466 -13.24 -39.62 28.04
CA LEU A 466 -13.65 -38.93 26.81
C LEU A 466 -13.12 -39.62 25.56
N ILE A 467 -11.88 -40.12 25.57
CA ILE A 467 -11.32 -40.92 24.46
C ILE A 467 -12.16 -42.18 24.25
N ARG A 468 -12.50 -42.90 25.33
CA ARG A 468 -13.31 -44.13 25.24
C ARG A 468 -14.70 -43.88 24.65
N GLU A 469 -15.36 -42.78 24.99
CA GLU A 469 -16.68 -42.45 24.45
C GLU A 469 -16.62 -41.98 22.99
N LEU A 470 -15.59 -41.19 22.63
CA LEU A 470 -15.40 -40.79 21.24
C LEU A 470 -15.01 -41.98 20.36
N GLU A 471 -14.19 -42.92 20.83
CA GLU A 471 -13.84 -44.14 20.07
C GLU A 471 -15.03 -45.09 19.87
N LYS A 472 -16.02 -45.10 20.78
CA LYS A 472 -17.29 -45.82 20.56
C LYS A 472 -18.09 -45.22 19.41
N LYS A 473 -18.13 -43.89 19.28
CA LYS A 473 -18.86 -43.20 18.21
C LYS A 473 -18.11 -43.23 16.87
N PHE A 474 -16.79 -43.08 16.90
CA PHE A 474 -15.93 -43.08 15.73
C PHE A 474 -15.20 -44.43 15.60
N THR A 475 -15.95 -45.47 15.24
CA THR A 475 -15.38 -46.80 15.04
C THR A 475 -14.28 -46.79 13.98
N ARG A 476 -13.21 -47.58 14.20
CA ARG A 476 -12.01 -47.67 13.35
C ARG A 476 -11.13 -46.42 13.28
N LYS A 477 -11.43 -45.35 14.03
CA LYS A 477 -10.54 -44.19 14.19
C LYS A 477 -9.94 -44.15 15.59
N HIS A 478 -8.63 -43.96 15.68
CA HIS A 478 -7.98 -43.70 16.97
C HIS A 478 -8.11 -42.22 17.30
N VAL A 479 -8.67 -41.90 18.46
CA VAL A 479 -8.92 -40.51 18.86
C VAL A 479 -7.78 -39.99 19.73
N VAL A 480 -7.21 -38.84 19.35
CA VAL A 480 -6.13 -38.19 20.10
C VAL A 480 -6.52 -36.74 20.40
N LEU A 481 -6.42 -36.34 21.66
CA LEU A 481 -6.79 -35.00 22.11
C LEU A 481 -5.53 -34.12 22.23
N VAL A 482 -5.56 -32.90 21.69
CA VAL A 482 -4.39 -32.00 21.72
C VAL A 482 -4.82 -30.58 22.08
N ALA A 483 -4.03 -29.91 22.92
CA ALA A 483 -4.24 -28.50 23.23
C ALA A 483 -3.67 -27.57 22.14
N ASN A 484 -4.38 -26.49 21.85
CA ASN A 484 -3.90 -25.41 21.00
C ASN A 484 -2.88 -24.54 21.74
N ARG A 485 -1.59 -24.86 21.53
CA ARG A 485 -0.44 -24.16 22.10
C ARG A 485 0.11 -23.14 21.10
N THR A 486 0.57 -21.99 21.62
CA THR A 486 1.12 -20.91 20.78
C THR A 486 2.64 -20.89 20.84
N ILE A 487 3.29 -20.99 19.67
CA ILE A 487 4.74 -20.87 19.54
C ILE A 487 5.09 -19.42 19.19
N LEU A 488 5.99 -18.82 19.96
CA LEU A 488 6.56 -17.50 19.65
C LEU A 488 7.91 -17.65 18.97
N ASP A 489 8.19 -16.71 18.06
CA ASP A 489 9.43 -16.67 17.31
C ASP A 489 10.64 -16.33 18.20
N LYS A 490 11.84 -16.70 17.76
CA LYS A 490 13.09 -16.37 18.47
C LYS A 490 13.34 -14.86 18.54
N ASN A 491 12.84 -14.11 17.54
CA ASN A 491 13.02 -12.66 17.42
C ASN A 491 11.87 -11.86 18.02
N PHE A 492 11.02 -12.50 18.85
CA PHE A 492 9.84 -11.87 19.43
C PHE A 492 10.21 -10.62 20.24
N ARG A 493 9.90 -9.45 19.67
CA ARG A 493 10.06 -8.14 20.33
C ARG A 493 8.73 -7.40 20.30
N ARG A 494 7.86 -7.69 21.27
CA ARG A 494 6.63 -6.89 21.51
C ARG A 494 6.87 -5.92 22.66
N LYS A 495 6.33 -4.70 22.52
CA LYS A 495 6.37 -3.61 23.52
C LYS A 495 6.19 -4.17 24.94
N GLY A 496 7.27 -4.23 25.73
CA GLY A 496 7.27 -4.57 27.15
C GLY A 496 7.97 -5.87 27.54
N LEU A 497 8.05 -6.89 26.68
CA LEU A 497 8.74 -8.16 27.01
C LEU A 497 10.07 -8.23 26.25
N LYS A 498 11.19 -8.12 26.98
CA LYS A 498 12.55 -8.29 26.43
C LYS A 498 12.87 -9.76 26.12
N VAL A 499 12.24 -10.70 26.83
CA VAL A 499 12.51 -12.15 26.74
C VAL A 499 11.19 -12.89 26.49
N ARG A 500 11.21 -13.84 25.55
CA ARG A 500 10.07 -14.71 25.27
C ARG A 500 9.80 -15.65 26.47
N PRO A 501 8.53 -15.89 26.87
CA PRO A 501 8.22 -16.87 27.90
C PRO A 501 8.68 -18.28 27.52
N ARG A 502 9.27 -19.03 28.45
CA ARG A 502 9.76 -20.41 28.22
C ARG A 502 8.64 -21.34 27.72
N SER A 503 7.43 -21.19 28.25
CA SER A 503 6.24 -21.98 27.88
C SER A 503 5.79 -21.81 26.42
N ARG A 504 6.26 -20.77 25.73
CA ARG A 504 5.95 -20.51 24.31
C ARG A 504 7.14 -20.72 23.39
N THR A 505 8.18 -21.38 23.88
CA THR A 505 9.32 -21.81 23.05
C THR A 505 8.95 -23.07 22.28
N LEU A 506 9.52 -23.23 21.08
CA LEU A 506 9.29 -24.40 20.24
C LEU A 506 9.58 -25.71 20.99
N THR A 507 10.68 -25.77 21.74
CA THR A 507 11.06 -26.97 22.52
C THR A 507 10.04 -27.31 23.60
N ALA A 508 9.67 -26.33 24.44
CA ALA A 508 8.69 -26.57 25.51
C ALA A 508 7.30 -26.92 24.96
N VAL A 509 6.87 -26.28 23.87
CA VAL A 509 5.58 -26.58 23.24
C VAL A 509 5.59 -28.00 22.65
N HIS A 510 6.69 -28.42 22.00
CA HIS A 510 6.79 -29.78 21.45
C HIS A 510 6.84 -30.84 22.55
N GLU A 511 7.47 -30.56 23.69
CA GLU A 511 7.46 -31.44 24.87
C GLU A 511 6.04 -31.58 25.41
N SER A 512 5.31 -30.49 25.58
CA SER A 512 3.94 -30.59 26.08
C SER A 512 2.97 -31.19 25.08
N ILE A 513 3.21 -31.08 23.76
CA ILE A 513 2.42 -31.83 22.76
C ILE A 513 2.64 -33.34 22.92
N LEU A 514 3.87 -33.80 23.23
CA LEU A 514 4.09 -35.22 23.51
C LEU A 514 3.25 -35.68 24.71
N ASP A 515 3.24 -34.89 25.78
CA ASP A 515 2.48 -35.21 26.98
C ASP A 515 0.96 -35.19 26.72
N ASP A 516 0.48 -34.30 25.84
CA ASP A 516 -0.94 -34.24 25.45
C ASP A 516 -1.35 -35.47 24.60
N LEU A 517 -0.50 -35.89 23.66
CA LEU A 517 -0.76 -37.02 22.75
C LEU A 517 -0.88 -38.36 23.48
N VAL A 518 -0.05 -38.55 24.52
CA VAL A 518 0.10 -39.82 25.22
C VAL A 518 -0.94 -39.99 26.35
N GLY A 519 -1.65 -38.94 26.74
CA GLY A 519 -2.67 -39.07 27.79
C GLY A 519 -3.78 -40.06 27.41
N PRO A 520 -4.17 -40.98 28.31
CA PRO A 520 -4.01 -40.93 29.77
C PRO A 520 -2.68 -41.47 30.33
N THR A 521 -1.83 -42.09 29.52
CA THR A 521 -0.52 -42.59 29.97
C THR A 521 0.45 -41.47 30.31
N GLU A 522 1.40 -41.78 31.20
CA GLU A 522 2.53 -40.92 31.51
C GLU A 522 3.81 -41.38 30.80
N ILE A 523 4.68 -40.42 30.48
CA ILE A 523 5.97 -40.68 29.85
C ILE A 523 7.01 -40.83 30.96
N VAL A 524 7.56 -42.04 31.10
CA VAL A 524 8.59 -42.38 32.10
C VAL A 524 9.98 -41.93 31.66
N GLY A 525 10.25 -41.97 30.35
CA GLY A 525 11.57 -41.64 29.83
C GLY A 525 11.55 -41.08 28.41
N LYS A 526 12.53 -40.25 28.09
CA LYS A 526 12.75 -39.71 26.73
C LYS A 526 14.23 -39.86 26.39
N ARG A 527 14.55 -40.51 25.27
CA ARG A 527 15.92 -40.66 24.75
C ARG A 527 15.98 -40.22 23.31
N THR A 528 16.85 -39.27 22.98
CA THR A 528 17.10 -38.91 21.57
C THR A 528 18.25 -39.74 21.03
N ARG A 529 18.00 -40.55 19.99
CA ARG A 529 19.05 -41.20 19.21
C ARG A 529 19.42 -40.30 18.04
N ILE A 530 20.70 -40.09 17.84
CA ILE A 530 21.24 -39.36 16.68
C ILE A 530 21.96 -40.39 15.82
N SER A 531 21.54 -40.54 14.57
CA SER A 531 22.20 -41.43 13.61
C SER A 531 23.44 -40.75 13.01
N VAL A 532 24.30 -41.52 12.34
CA VAL A 532 25.52 -41.01 11.68
C VAL A 532 25.18 -39.93 10.65
N ASP A 533 24.04 -40.05 9.98
CA ASP A 533 23.52 -39.06 9.01
C ASP A 533 22.99 -37.76 9.67
N GLY A 534 23.09 -37.63 10.99
CA GLY A 534 22.58 -36.50 11.76
C GLY A 534 21.06 -36.50 12.00
N SER A 535 20.34 -37.50 11.49
CA SER A 535 18.91 -37.68 11.75
C SER A 535 18.65 -37.95 13.24
N LYS A 536 17.63 -37.27 13.80
CA LYS A 536 17.28 -37.35 15.23
C LYS A 536 15.97 -38.09 15.38
N LEU A 537 16.02 -39.22 16.08
CA LEU A 537 14.85 -40.02 16.42
C LEU A 537 14.61 -39.95 17.93
N LEU A 538 13.44 -39.43 18.32
CA LEU A 538 13.06 -39.35 19.71
C LEU A 538 12.37 -40.65 20.16
N LYS A 539 13.03 -41.43 21.00
CA LYS A 539 12.42 -42.59 21.66
C LYS A 539 11.71 -42.12 22.93
N VAL A 540 10.42 -42.38 23.01
CA VAL A 540 9.55 -42.03 24.13
C VAL A 540 9.14 -43.32 24.82
N ILE A 541 9.48 -43.45 26.10
CA ILE A 541 9.22 -44.62 26.93
C ILE A 541 8.00 -44.34 27.79
N LEU A 542 6.95 -45.14 27.61
CA LEU A 542 5.68 -45.05 28.34
C LEU A 542 5.70 -45.91 29.61
N ASP A 543 4.81 -45.63 30.57
CA ASP A 543 4.69 -46.45 31.78
C ASP A 543 4.22 -47.88 31.44
N PRO A 544 4.96 -48.93 31.83
CA PRO A 544 4.57 -50.32 31.59
C PRO A 544 3.26 -50.72 32.28
N LYS A 545 2.87 -50.07 33.39
CA LYS A 545 1.63 -50.39 34.12
C LYS A 545 0.36 -50.08 33.35
N ASP A 546 0.47 -49.24 32.34
CA ASP A 546 -0.64 -48.79 31.52
C ASP A 546 -0.67 -49.46 30.14
N LYS A 547 0.20 -50.47 29.93
CA LYS A 547 0.29 -51.20 28.66
C LYS A 547 -1.06 -51.77 28.20
N ASP A 548 -1.80 -52.35 29.14
CA ASP A 548 -3.09 -53.00 28.88
C ASP A 548 -4.29 -52.06 29.07
N LYS A 549 -4.07 -50.82 29.54
CA LYS A 549 -5.15 -49.85 29.71
C LYS A 549 -5.52 -49.25 28.36
N GLU A 550 -6.83 -49.20 28.07
CA GLU A 550 -7.42 -48.49 26.92
C GLU A 550 -6.81 -48.83 25.54
N ASN A 551 -6.25 -50.04 25.39
CA ASN A 551 -5.59 -50.54 24.17
C ASN A 551 -4.50 -49.61 23.63
N ILE A 552 -3.70 -48.99 24.52
CA ILE A 552 -2.67 -48.00 24.16
C ILE A 552 -1.59 -48.57 23.24
N GLU A 553 -1.25 -49.86 23.36
CA GLU A 553 -0.28 -50.53 22.49
C GLU A 553 -0.65 -50.44 21.00
N SER A 554 -1.95 -50.58 20.68
CA SER A 554 -2.46 -50.39 19.31
C SER A 554 -2.32 -48.96 18.78
N LYS A 555 -2.27 -47.96 19.68
CA LYS A 555 -2.26 -46.53 19.35
C LYS A 555 -0.85 -45.98 19.13
N LEU A 556 0.21 -46.73 19.46
CA LEU A 556 1.61 -46.28 19.33
C LEU A 556 1.97 -45.79 17.91
N PRO A 557 1.57 -46.47 16.81
CA PRO A 557 1.84 -45.98 15.46
C PRO A 557 1.08 -44.68 15.15
N ALA A 558 -0.13 -44.52 15.69
CA ALA A 558 -0.93 -43.31 15.53
C ALA A 558 -0.28 -42.11 16.23
N PHE A 559 0.22 -42.28 17.47
CA PHE A 559 0.95 -41.22 18.17
C PHE A 559 2.18 -40.76 17.40
N ALA A 560 2.95 -41.69 16.81
CA ALA A 560 4.11 -41.38 15.99
C ALA A 560 3.73 -40.56 14.74
N ALA A 561 2.68 -40.97 14.03
CA ALA A 561 2.19 -40.28 12.84
C ALA A 561 1.67 -38.87 13.16
N VAL A 562 0.84 -38.74 14.21
CA VAL A 562 0.29 -37.45 14.65
C VAL A 562 1.41 -36.52 15.11
N TYR A 563 2.37 -37.00 15.91
CA TYR A 563 3.49 -36.18 16.35
C TYR A 563 4.34 -35.69 15.17
N LYS A 564 4.63 -36.57 14.20
CA LYS A 564 5.34 -36.21 12.97
C LYS A 564 4.56 -35.15 12.18
N LYS A 565 3.24 -35.28 12.06
CA LYS A 565 2.40 -34.30 11.35
C LYS A 565 2.33 -32.94 12.04
N LEU A 566 2.28 -32.91 13.37
CA LEU A 566 2.18 -31.67 14.14
C LEU A 566 3.51 -30.94 14.29
N THR A 567 4.63 -31.67 14.37
CA THR A 567 5.93 -31.10 14.76
C THR A 567 7.04 -31.25 13.72
N ASN A 568 6.81 -32.04 12.67
CA ASN A 568 7.82 -32.44 11.68
C ASN A 568 9.06 -33.13 12.29
N LYS A 569 8.92 -33.73 13.48
CA LYS A 569 9.98 -34.51 14.14
C LYS A 569 9.58 -35.97 14.21
N GLU A 570 10.56 -36.86 14.08
CA GLU A 570 10.33 -38.29 14.19
C GLU A 570 10.40 -38.75 15.65
N ALA A 571 9.35 -39.45 16.08
CA ALA A 571 9.26 -40.04 17.40
C ALA A 571 8.84 -41.51 17.30
N GLN A 572 9.40 -42.34 18.18
CA GLN A 572 9.05 -43.74 18.36
C GLN A 572 8.57 -43.91 19.80
N PHE A 573 7.32 -44.36 19.97
CA PHE A 573 6.75 -44.67 21.27
C PHE A 573 6.94 -46.16 21.55
N MET A 574 7.39 -46.50 22.76
CA MET A 574 7.60 -47.88 23.17
C MET A 574 7.39 -48.03 24.67
N PHE A 575 7.06 -49.25 25.09
CA PHE A 575 7.15 -49.64 26.50
C PHE A 575 8.58 -50.09 26.82
N PRO A 576 9.04 -49.95 28.07
CA PRO A 576 10.31 -50.53 28.47
C PRO A 576 10.25 -52.04 28.27
N THR A 577 11.22 -52.58 27.55
CA THR A 577 11.47 -54.02 27.51
C THR A 577 12.08 -54.42 28.84
N ALA A 578 11.47 -55.40 29.51
CA ALA A 578 11.95 -55.96 30.78
C ALA A 578 13.39 -56.48 30.65
#